data_AF-A0A2G9SDH9-F1
#
_entry.id   AF-A0A2G9SDH9-F1
#
_cell.length_a   1.000
_cell.length_b   1.000
_cell.length_c   1.000
_cell.angle_alpha   90.00
_cell.angle_beta   90.00
_cell.angle_gamma   90.00
#
_symmetry.space_group_name_H-M   'P 1'
#
loop_
_entity.id
_entity.type
_entity.pdbx_description
1 polymer ?
#
loop_
_entity_poly.entity_id
_entity_poly.type
_entity_poly.pdbx_seq_one_letter_code
_entity_poly.pdbx_strand_id
1 'polypeptide(L)'
;MAEEKPTDEDYGYNLFPQRDRRNPKKESIMSKLCLLKYTCKNRLKAAMQQNPQVKMLLDAMKQAGCTAYVDRHFACEDCDKNVAGGFDSATSEVVLCQNTINSQSHMNNVVTHELIHAFDHCRAHVDFLSNIQHLACSE
;
A
#
# COMPACT_ATOMS: atom_id res chain seq x y z
N MET A 1 11.41 14.75 37.79
CA MET A 1 11.59 15.08 36.35
C MET A 1 10.61 14.22 35.62
N ALA A 2 9.65 14.84 34.93
CA ALA A 2 8.54 14.16 34.29
C ALA A 2 9.05 13.31 33.12
N GLU A 3 8.56 12.08 33.02
CA GLU A 3 8.71 11.24 31.83
C GLU A 3 7.94 11.90 30.68
N GLU A 4 8.65 12.35 29.66
CA GLU A 4 8.03 12.77 28.41
C GLU A 4 7.46 11.54 27.72
N LYS A 5 6.12 11.49 27.61
CA LYS A 5 5.43 10.53 26.75
C LYS A 5 5.85 10.78 25.30
N PRO A 6 6.05 9.74 24.47
CA PRO A 6 6.34 9.93 23.06
C PRO A 6 5.18 10.72 22.44
N THR A 7 5.51 11.81 21.75
CA THR A 7 4.58 12.55 20.90
C THR A 7 4.09 11.62 19.80
N ASP A 8 2.78 11.62 19.53
CA ASP A 8 2.13 10.88 18.44
C ASP A 8 2.88 11.16 17.12
N GLU A 9 3.78 10.26 16.72
CA GLU A 9 4.63 10.44 15.54
C GLU A 9 3.75 10.34 14.29
N ASP A 10 3.79 11.36 13.43
CA ASP A 10 2.96 11.45 12.22
C ASP A 10 3.49 10.52 11.13
N TYR A 11 3.17 9.23 11.24
CA TYR A 11 3.54 8.20 10.26
C TYR A 11 2.75 8.30 8.94
N GLY A 12 2.13 9.45 8.64
CA GLY A 12 1.42 9.68 7.38
C GLY A 12 0.09 8.93 7.24
N TYR A 13 -0.38 8.21 8.27
CA TYR A 13 -1.69 7.53 8.28
C TYR A 13 -2.86 8.48 7.99
N ASN A 14 -2.70 9.77 8.25
CA ASN A 14 -3.65 10.82 7.89
C ASN A 14 -3.95 10.89 6.38
N LEU A 15 -3.04 10.40 5.53
CA LEU A 15 -3.19 10.32 4.07
C LEU A 15 -4.09 9.15 3.64
N PHE A 16 -4.38 8.20 4.54
CA PHE A 16 -5.18 7.00 4.30
C PHE A 16 -6.43 6.99 5.20
N PRO A 17 -7.40 7.89 4.96
CA PRO A 17 -8.54 8.11 5.85
C PRO A 17 -9.47 6.90 5.99
N GLN A 18 -9.44 5.92 5.07
CA GLN A 18 -10.23 4.68 5.20
C GLN A 18 -9.67 3.72 6.27
N ARG A 19 -8.44 3.95 6.76
CA ARG A 19 -7.80 3.13 7.81
C ARG A 19 -7.99 3.70 9.22
N ASP A 20 -8.49 4.94 9.36
CA ASP A 20 -8.73 5.54 10.67
C ASP A 20 -9.97 4.94 11.36
N ARG A 21 -9.73 4.14 12.42
CA ARG A 21 -10.76 3.51 13.24
C ARG A 21 -11.63 4.51 14.02
N ARG A 22 -11.20 5.78 14.14
CA ARG A 22 -11.89 6.80 14.95
C ARG A 22 -13.06 7.46 14.23
N ASN A 23 -13.17 7.31 12.90
CA ASN A 23 -14.24 7.98 12.14
C ASN A 23 -14.84 7.07 11.05
N PRO A 24 -15.67 6.09 11.44
CA PRO A 24 -16.41 5.28 10.47
C PRO A 24 -17.45 6.17 9.78
N LYS A 25 -17.09 6.80 8.65
CA LYS A 25 -18.05 7.58 7.87
C LYS A 25 -19.16 6.67 7.37
N LYS A 26 -20.39 7.03 7.75
CA LYS A 26 -21.63 6.37 7.32
C LYS A 26 -21.77 6.39 5.80
N GLU A 27 -22.04 5.22 5.28
CA GLU A 27 -22.28 4.90 3.89
C GLU A 27 -23.46 5.69 3.31
N SER A 28 -23.23 6.43 2.22
CA SER A 28 -24.29 6.90 1.32
C SER A 28 -23.79 7.24 -0.10
N ILE A 29 -22.70 6.60 -0.58
CA ILE A 29 -22.17 6.74 -1.95
C ILE A 29 -21.72 5.36 -2.47
N MET A 30 -22.61 4.37 -2.39
CA MET A 30 -22.26 2.95 -2.57
C MET A 30 -21.91 2.58 -4.03
N SER A 31 -22.50 3.27 -5.02
CA SER A 31 -22.35 2.89 -6.44
C SER A 31 -21.04 3.38 -7.08
N LYS A 32 -20.68 4.66 -6.90
CA LYS A 32 -19.40 5.20 -7.44
C LYS A 32 -18.19 4.57 -6.76
N LEU A 33 -18.24 4.36 -5.44
CA LEU A 33 -17.18 3.69 -4.69
C LEU A 33 -16.98 2.25 -5.17
N CYS A 34 -18.07 1.52 -5.43
CA CYS A 34 -18.02 0.16 -5.95
C CYS A 34 -17.39 0.10 -7.36
N LEU A 35 -17.75 1.01 -8.26
CA LEU A 35 -17.17 1.09 -9.61
C LEU A 35 -15.66 1.41 -9.60
N LEU A 36 -15.24 2.32 -8.72
CA LEU A 36 -13.82 2.66 -8.56
C LEU A 36 -13.04 1.47 -7.98
N LYS A 37 -13.57 0.81 -6.94
CA LYS A 37 -12.97 -0.41 -6.36
C LYS A 37 -12.85 -1.52 -7.39
N TYR A 38 -13.90 -1.73 -8.20
CA TYR A 38 -13.88 -2.72 -9.28
C TYR A 38 -12.82 -2.41 -10.33
N THR A 39 -12.73 -1.15 -10.76
CA THR A 39 -11.72 -0.70 -11.74
C THR A 39 -10.29 -0.88 -11.20
N CYS A 40 -10.06 -0.51 -9.94
CA CYS A 40 -8.78 -0.70 -9.27
C CYS A 40 -8.38 -2.18 -9.23
N LYS A 41 -9.28 -3.07 -8.79
CA LYS A 41 -9.03 -4.52 -8.76
C LYS A 41 -8.72 -5.10 -10.14
N ASN A 42 -9.42 -4.65 -11.18
CA ASN A 42 -9.15 -5.10 -12.55
C ASN A 42 -7.78 -4.67 -13.06
N ARG A 43 -7.39 -3.41 -12.79
CA ARG A 43 -6.06 -2.91 -13.16
C ARG A 43 -4.95 -3.60 -12.37
N LEU A 44 -5.15 -3.86 -11.09
CA LEU A 44 -4.23 -4.65 -10.27
C LEU A 44 -4.05 -6.06 -10.86
N LYS A 45 -5.16 -6.75 -11.17
CA LYS A 45 -5.12 -8.07 -11.81
C LYS A 45 -4.35 -8.02 -13.14
N ALA A 46 -4.59 -7.00 -13.97
CA ALA A 46 -3.86 -6.82 -15.22
C ALA A 46 -2.36 -6.56 -14.97
N ALA A 47 -2.00 -5.74 -13.99
CA ALA A 47 -0.61 -5.48 -13.60
C ALA A 47 0.09 -6.79 -13.21
N MET A 48 -0.51 -7.59 -12.35
CA MET A 48 0.06 -8.87 -11.90
C MET A 48 0.17 -9.92 -13.01
N GLN A 49 -0.71 -9.87 -14.02
CA GLN A 49 -0.69 -10.85 -15.10
C GLN A 49 0.21 -10.46 -16.27
N GLN A 50 0.29 -9.16 -16.57
CA GLN A 50 0.86 -8.62 -17.81
C GLN A 50 2.17 -7.85 -17.59
N ASN A 51 2.38 -7.23 -16.42
CA ASN A 51 3.59 -6.48 -16.17
C ASN A 51 4.73 -7.41 -15.74
N PRO A 52 5.86 -7.48 -16.47
CA PRO A 52 6.95 -8.39 -16.16
C PRO A 52 7.68 -8.05 -14.86
N GLN A 53 7.77 -6.77 -14.47
CA GLN A 53 8.40 -6.35 -13.21
C GLN A 53 7.58 -6.80 -12.01
N VAL A 54 6.26 -6.60 -12.05
CA VAL A 54 5.35 -7.07 -10.99
C VAL A 54 5.43 -8.59 -10.84
N LYS A 55 5.44 -9.35 -11.95
CA LYS A 55 5.58 -10.81 -11.93
C LYS A 55 6.91 -11.25 -11.30
N MET A 56 8.00 -10.63 -11.73
CA MET A 56 9.33 -10.91 -11.21
C MET A 56 9.40 -10.69 -9.69
N LEU A 57 8.83 -9.59 -9.19
CA LEU A 57 8.79 -9.29 -7.76
C LEU A 57 7.95 -10.32 -7.00
N LEU A 58 6.77 -10.67 -7.50
CA LEU A 58 5.92 -11.70 -6.87
C LEU A 58 6.61 -13.06 -6.81
N ASP A 59 7.34 -13.44 -7.86
CA ASP A 59 8.13 -14.67 -7.89
C ASP A 59 9.30 -14.63 -6.90
N ALA A 60 10.01 -13.49 -6.81
CA ALA A 60 11.08 -13.29 -5.84
C ALA A 60 10.58 -13.34 -4.39
N MET A 61 9.44 -12.70 -4.10
CA MET A 61 8.76 -12.76 -2.81
C MET A 61 8.37 -14.20 -2.44
N LYS A 62 7.83 -14.96 -3.41
CA LYS A 62 7.51 -16.38 -3.22
C LYS A 62 8.76 -17.21 -2.87
N GLN A 63 9.88 -16.96 -3.54
CA GLN A 63 11.16 -17.63 -3.27
C GLN A 63 11.75 -17.24 -1.91
N ALA A 64 11.54 -16.00 -1.47
CA ALA A 64 11.95 -15.51 -0.15
C ALA A 64 11.04 -16.01 0.99
N GLY A 65 9.94 -16.70 0.69
CA GLY A 65 9.01 -17.25 1.69
C GLY A 65 7.86 -16.33 2.08
N CYS A 66 7.66 -15.19 1.41
CA CYS A 66 6.59 -14.23 1.66
C CYS A 66 5.64 -14.12 0.48
N THR A 67 4.75 -15.11 0.32
CA THR A 67 3.81 -15.11 -0.81
C THR A 67 2.75 -14.02 -0.69
N ALA A 68 2.68 -13.12 -1.68
CA ALA A 68 1.66 -12.08 -1.75
C ALA A 68 0.38 -12.58 -2.44
N TYR A 69 -0.69 -12.72 -1.67
CA TYR A 69 -2.06 -12.99 -2.13
C TYR A 69 -2.86 -11.71 -2.36
N VAL A 70 -3.54 -11.61 -3.52
CA VAL A 70 -4.34 -10.43 -3.92
C VAL A 70 -5.39 -10.05 -2.89
N ASP A 71 -6.17 -11.02 -2.42
CA ASP A 71 -7.32 -10.74 -1.55
C ASP A 71 -6.92 -10.44 -0.09
N ARG A 72 -5.64 -10.61 0.27
CA ARG A 72 -5.13 -10.40 1.65
C ARG A 72 -4.11 -9.28 1.76
N HIS A 73 -3.27 -9.07 0.73
CA HIS A 73 -2.17 -8.11 0.80
C HIS A 73 -2.40 -6.88 -0.07
N PHE A 74 -3.54 -6.74 -0.74
CA PHE A 74 -3.81 -5.56 -1.57
C PHE A 74 -5.17 -4.97 -1.24
N ALA A 75 -5.19 -3.66 -0.95
CA ALA A 75 -6.39 -2.90 -0.67
C ALA A 75 -6.56 -1.76 -1.67
N CYS A 76 -7.75 -1.63 -2.24
CA CYS A 76 -8.12 -0.46 -3.05
C CYS A 76 -8.91 0.51 -2.17
N GLU A 77 -8.35 1.69 -1.94
CA GLU A 77 -8.89 2.69 -1.01
C GLU A 77 -8.91 4.08 -1.66
N ASP A 78 -9.74 4.98 -1.13
CA ASP A 78 -9.62 6.41 -1.44
C ASP A 78 -8.68 7.06 -0.43
N CYS A 79 -7.63 7.69 -0.95
CA CYS A 79 -6.59 8.34 -0.17
C CYS A 79 -6.61 9.86 -0.36
N ASP A 80 -5.70 10.57 0.31
CA ASP A 80 -5.36 11.94 -0.03
C ASP A 80 -4.92 12.06 -1.50
N LYS A 81 -5.13 13.23 -2.12
CA LYS A 81 -4.85 13.44 -3.55
C LYS A 81 -3.36 13.44 -3.89
N ASN A 82 -2.49 13.59 -2.90
CA ASN A 82 -1.05 13.65 -3.08
C ASN A 82 -0.36 12.27 -3.06
N VAL A 83 -1.09 11.20 -2.76
CA VAL A 83 -0.54 9.84 -2.68
C VAL A 83 -1.19 8.90 -3.70
N ALA A 84 -0.37 7.98 -4.22
CA ALA A 84 -0.82 6.99 -5.21
C ALA A 84 -0.93 5.58 -4.64
N GLY A 85 -0.16 5.28 -3.60
CA GLY A 85 -0.20 4.02 -2.87
C GLY A 85 0.62 4.12 -1.60
N GLY A 86 0.77 2.99 -0.92
CA GLY A 86 1.67 2.83 0.21
C GLY A 86 1.76 1.38 0.67
N PHE A 87 2.83 1.02 1.38
CA PHE A 87 2.98 -0.26 2.05
C PHE A 87 2.83 -0.10 3.56
N ASP A 88 1.79 -0.71 4.13
CA ASP A 88 1.57 -0.78 5.58
C ASP A 88 2.29 -1.99 6.16
N SER A 89 3.47 -1.76 6.75
CA SER A 89 4.28 -2.82 7.37
C SER A 89 3.58 -3.49 8.57
N ALA A 90 2.69 -2.78 9.28
CA ALA A 90 2.00 -3.31 10.45
C ALA A 90 0.95 -4.37 10.08
N THR A 91 0.29 -4.24 8.92
CA THR A 91 -0.68 -5.23 8.40
C THR A 91 -0.14 -6.09 7.27
N SER A 92 1.04 -5.73 6.75
CA SER A 92 1.66 -6.28 5.53
C SER A 92 0.75 -6.12 4.30
N GLU A 93 0.18 -4.94 4.11
CA GLU A 93 -0.74 -4.64 3.00
C GLU A 93 -0.18 -3.54 2.09
N VAL A 94 -0.33 -3.74 0.79
CA VAL A 94 -0.16 -2.73 -0.25
C VAL A 94 -1.49 -2.01 -0.45
N VAL A 95 -1.51 -0.72 -0.19
CA VAL A 95 -2.66 0.16 -0.39
C VAL A 95 -2.52 0.84 -1.74
N LEU A 96 -3.58 0.79 -2.55
CA LEU A 96 -3.66 1.37 -3.88
C LEU A 96 -4.74 2.45 -3.90
N CYS A 97 -4.34 3.69 -4.12
CA CYS A 97 -5.23 4.84 -4.05
C CYS A 97 -6.03 4.98 -5.35
N GLN A 98 -7.23 4.40 -5.37
CA GLN A 98 -8.04 4.28 -6.58
C GLN A 98 -8.47 5.63 -7.16
N ASN A 99 -8.52 6.68 -6.32
CA ASN A 99 -8.90 8.04 -6.69
C ASN A 99 -7.77 8.83 -7.36
N THR A 100 -6.51 8.36 -7.27
CA THR A 100 -5.33 9.00 -7.88
C THR A 100 -4.74 8.16 -9.01
N ILE A 101 -4.91 6.84 -8.98
CA ILE A 101 -4.47 5.93 -10.04
C ILE A 101 -5.42 5.98 -11.26
N ASN A 102 -5.08 6.83 -12.23
CA ASN A 102 -5.93 7.10 -13.40
C ASN A 102 -5.68 6.19 -14.62
N SER A 103 -4.56 5.46 -14.68
CA SER A 103 -4.18 4.64 -15.86
C SER A 103 -3.56 3.30 -15.46
N GLN A 104 -3.50 2.35 -16.40
CA GLN A 104 -2.83 1.06 -16.18
C GLN A 104 -1.32 1.24 -15.97
N SER A 105 -0.68 2.17 -16.70
CA SER A 105 0.74 2.48 -16.52
C SER A 105 1.01 3.02 -15.12
N HIS A 106 0.15 3.93 -14.62
CA HIS A 106 0.25 4.44 -13.26
C HIS A 106 0.07 3.31 -12.22
N MET A 107 -0.93 2.44 -12.41
CA MET A 107 -1.12 1.25 -11.56
C MET A 107 0.13 0.36 -11.53
N ASN A 108 0.71 0.08 -12.70
CA ASN A 108 1.89 -0.76 -12.80
C ASN A 108 3.07 -0.18 -11.99
N ASN A 109 3.30 1.13 -12.10
CA ASN A 109 4.39 1.80 -11.39
C ASN A 109 4.16 1.76 -9.87
N VAL A 110 2.96 2.11 -9.41
CA VAL A 110 2.62 2.09 -7.97
C VAL A 110 2.75 0.67 -7.42
N VAL A 111 2.11 -0.32 -8.03
CA VAL A 111 2.18 -1.71 -7.56
C VAL A 111 3.62 -2.22 -7.53
N THR A 112 4.44 -1.87 -8.51
CA THR A 112 5.85 -2.26 -8.54
C THR A 112 6.62 -1.64 -7.37
N HIS A 113 6.44 -0.34 -7.14
CA HIS A 113 7.08 0.38 -6.03
C HIS A 113 6.66 -0.19 -4.67
N GLU A 114 5.36 -0.33 -4.42
CA GLU A 114 4.89 -0.87 -3.12
C GLU A 114 5.28 -2.35 -2.91
N LEU A 115 5.43 -3.12 -3.99
CA LEU A 115 5.93 -4.49 -3.89
C LEU A 115 7.43 -4.57 -3.55
N ILE A 116 8.22 -3.56 -3.92
CA ILE A 116 9.62 -3.45 -3.48
C ILE A 116 9.65 -3.24 -1.97
N HIS A 117 8.86 -2.30 -1.45
CA HIS A 117 8.70 -2.09 0.00
C HIS A 117 8.28 -3.38 0.72
N ALA A 118 7.28 -4.09 0.18
CA ALA A 118 6.83 -5.36 0.74
C ALA A 118 7.92 -6.45 0.70
N PHE A 119 8.70 -6.52 -0.38
CA PHE A 119 9.80 -7.47 -0.53
C PHE A 119 10.95 -7.16 0.45
N ASP A 120 11.33 -5.89 0.59
CA ASP A 120 12.38 -5.49 1.51
C ASP A 120 11.96 -5.67 2.97
N HIS A 121 10.71 -5.38 3.31
CA HIS A 121 10.14 -5.72 4.61
C HIS A 121 10.28 -7.22 4.92
N CYS A 122 9.93 -8.07 3.96
CA CYS A 122 10.00 -9.52 4.10
C CYS A 122 11.42 -10.05 4.23
N ARG A 123 12.33 -9.63 3.34
CA ARG A 123 13.66 -10.23 3.22
C ARG A 123 14.65 -9.60 4.18
N ALA A 124 14.65 -8.27 4.26
CA ALA A 124 15.66 -7.50 4.98
C ALA A 124 15.18 -7.03 6.36
N HIS A 125 13.93 -7.32 6.74
CA HIS A 125 13.33 -6.88 8.01
C HIS A 125 13.49 -5.37 8.22
N VAL A 126 13.25 -4.61 7.14
CA VAL A 126 13.38 -3.15 7.13
C VAL A 126 12.45 -2.54 8.18
N ASP A 127 13.03 -1.63 8.95
CA ASP A 127 12.34 -0.86 9.98
C ASP A 127 12.00 0.51 9.40
N PHE A 128 10.79 0.63 8.88
CA PHE A 128 10.30 1.83 8.22
C PHE A 128 9.94 2.96 9.21
N LEU A 129 9.80 2.64 10.50
CA LEU A 129 9.25 3.57 11.50
C LEU A 129 10.33 4.15 12.40
N SER A 130 11.29 3.32 12.84
CA SER A 130 12.28 3.74 13.84
C SER A 130 13.64 4.07 13.24
N ASN A 131 13.89 3.74 11.96
CA ASN A 131 15.19 3.92 11.31
C ASN A 131 15.11 4.70 9.99
N ILE A 132 15.46 5.99 10.05
CA ILE A 132 15.47 6.90 8.90
C ILE A 132 16.41 6.42 7.78
N GLN A 133 17.52 5.74 8.10
CA GLN A 133 18.44 5.22 7.08
C GLN A 133 17.78 4.08 6.29
N HIS A 134 17.05 3.22 6.98
CA HIS A 134 16.31 2.13 6.36
C HIS A 134 15.22 2.67 5.43
N LEU A 135 14.47 3.68 5.88
CA LEU A 135 13.46 4.36 5.05
C LEU A 135 14.09 5.05 3.82
N ALA A 136 15.20 5.76 3.99
CA ALA A 136 15.86 6.45 2.87
C ALA A 136 16.46 5.48 1.84
N CYS A 137 16.76 4.24 2.23
CA CYS A 137 17.27 3.21 1.31
C CYS A 137 16.15 2.42 0.61
N SER A 138 14.90 2.49 1.08
CA SER A 138 13.77 1.79 0.48
C SER A 138 13.02 2.60 -0.57
N GLU A 139 13.13 3.94 -0.55
CA GLU A 139 12.43 4.88 -1.45
C GLU A 139 13.14 5.14 -2.79
#